data_AF-A0A524IR31-F1
#
_entry.id   AF-A0A524IR31-F1
#
_cell.length_a   1.000
_cell.length_b   1.000
_cell.length_c   1.000
_cell.angle_alpha   90.00
_cell.angle_beta   90.00
_cell.angle_gamma   90.00
#
_symmetry.space_group_name_H-M   'P 1'
#
loop_
_entity.id
_entity.type
_entity.pdbx_description
1 polymer ?
#
loop_
_entity_poly.entity_id
_entity_poly.type
_entity_poly.pdbx_seq_one_letter_code
_entity_poly.pdbx_strand_id
1 'polypeptide(L)'
;MYSLAVEQYTIEDYMRCRTCGEYFLKKEAVNSVFCSNFCTRKYTRCLNCGAFFIKNSSQTEDICSPECAEQIGYTPDEKFLIQLKGAVK
;
A
#
# COMPACT_ATOMS: atom_id res chain seq x y z
N MET A 1 16.78 -40.62 -14.27
CA MET A 1 16.69 -39.40 -15.10
C MET A 1 15.56 -38.55 -14.53
N TYR A 2 15.88 -37.57 -13.68
CA TYR A 2 14.86 -36.65 -13.17
C TYR A 2 14.82 -35.43 -14.10
N SER A 3 13.83 -35.38 -14.98
CA SER A 3 13.52 -34.17 -15.75
C SER A 3 12.70 -33.26 -14.85
N LEU A 4 13.34 -32.30 -14.19
CA LEU A 4 12.63 -31.20 -13.55
C LEU A 4 12.09 -30.31 -14.67
N ALA A 5 10.79 -30.34 -14.91
CA ALA A 5 10.13 -29.36 -15.75
C ALA A 5 10.29 -28.00 -15.06
N VAL A 6 11.22 -27.18 -15.58
CA VAL A 6 11.38 -25.80 -15.13
C VAL A 6 10.31 -25.00 -15.85
N GLU A 7 9.39 -24.40 -15.11
CA GLU A 7 8.43 -23.47 -15.67
C GLU A 7 9.23 -22.25 -16.19
N GLN A 8 9.33 -22.13 -17.52
CA GLN A 8 10.06 -21.04 -18.17
C GLN A 8 9.12 -19.87 -18.38
N TYR A 9 9.50 -18.70 -17.87
CA TYR A 9 8.76 -17.46 -18.03
C TYR A 9 9.55 -16.46 -18.86
N THR A 10 8.86 -15.70 -19.69
CA THR A 10 9.39 -14.61 -20.51
C THR A 10 8.97 -13.27 -19.93
N ILE A 11 9.57 -12.17 -20.41
CA ILE A 11 9.18 -10.81 -19.97
C ILE A 11 7.69 -10.54 -20.21
N GLU A 12 7.09 -11.17 -21.23
CA GLU A 12 5.66 -11.03 -21.53
C GLU A 12 4.75 -11.67 -20.47
N ASP A 13 5.26 -12.59 -19.64
CA ASP A 13 4.51 -13.24 -18.57
C ASP A 13 4.45 -12.39 -17.29
N TYR A 14 5.27 -11.34 -17.20
CA TYR A 14 5.34 -10.46 -16.04
C TYR A 14 4.56 -9.17 -16.23
N MET A 15 4.17 -8.57 -15.11
CA MET A 15 3.67 -7.21 -15.05
C MET A 15 4.16 -6.50 -13.79
N ARG A 16 4.18 -5.17 -13.82
CA ARG A 16 4.64 -4.34 -12.70
C ARG A 16 3.48 -4.00 -11.77
N CYS A 17 3.64 -4.28 -10.47
CA CYS A 17 2.65 -3.93 -9.44
C CYS A 17 2.50 -2.42 -9.33
N ARG A 18 1.26 -1.92 -9.32
CA ARG A 18 1.00 -0.47 -9.21
C ARG A 18 1.38 0.14 -7.87
N THR A 19 1.53 -0.65 -6.82
CA THR A 19 1.77 -0.16 -5.46
C THR A 19 3.24 -0.22 -5.07
N CYS A 20 3.88 -1.41 -5.11
CA CYS A 20 5.29 -1.55 -4.74
C CYS A 20 6.26 -1.43 -5.92
N GLY A 21 5.77 -1.52 -7.16
CA GLY A 21 6.63 -1.44 -8.34
C GLY A 21 7.40 -2.71 -8.69
N GLU A 22 7.23 -3.79 -7.92
CA GLU A 22 7.82 -5.11 -8.21
C GLU A 22 7.18 -5.77 -9.43
N TYR A 23 7.98 -6.56 -10.16
CA TYR A 23 7.49 -7.40 -11.23
C TYR A 23 6.98 -8.73 -10.66
N PHE A 24 5.82 -9.16 -11.11
CA PHE A 24 5.19 -10.42 -10.69
C PHE A 24 4.53 -11.09 -11.90
N LEU A 25 4.28 -12.39 -11.80
CA LEU A 25 3.65 -13.14 -12.90
C LEU A 25 2.20 -12.71 -13.05
N LYS A 26 1.76 -12.50 -14.30
CA LYS A 26 0.38 -12.13 -14.61
C LYS A 26 -0.64 -13.12 -14.04
N LYS A 27 -0.29 -14.41 -13.99
CA LYS A 27 -1.15 -15.46 -13.40
C LYS A 27 -1.36 -15.33 -11.89
N GLU A 28 -0.50 -14.60 -11.20
CA GLU A 28 -0.55 -14.35 -9.75
C GLU A 28 -1.26 -13.01 -9.43
N ALA A 29 -1.81 -12.33 -10.44
CA ALA A 29 -2.41 -11.02 -10.27
C ALA A 29 -3.64 -11.04 -9.35
N VAL A 30 -3.58 -10.19 -8.33
CA VAL A 30 -4.73 -9.82 -7.49
C VAL A 30 -5.37 -8.57 -8.07
N ASN A 31 -6.70 -8.57 -8.20
CA ASN A 31 -7.48 -7.50 -8.86
C ASN A 31 -6.88 -7.05 -10.20
N SER A 32 -6.35 -8.01 -10.96
CA SER A 32 -5.72 -7.83 -12.29
C SER A 32 -4.44 -7.00 -12.33
N VAL A 33 -4.03 -6.29 -11.26
CA VAL A 33 -2.91 -5.32 -11.32
C VAL A 33 -1.97 -5.30 -10.11
N PHE A 34 -2.23 -6.10 -9.08
CA PHE A 34 -1.43 -6.10 -7.85
C PHE A 34 -0.78 -7.47 -7.60
N CYS A 35 0.43 -7.45 -7.03
CA CYS A 35 1.16 -8.69 -6.70
C CYS A 35 0.69 -9.34 -5.39
N SER A 36 -0.15 -8.66 -4.59
CA SER A 36 -0.66 -9.18 -3.32
C SER A 36 -1.89 -8.43 -2.83
N ASN A 37 -2.67 -9.04 -1.93
CA ASN A 37 -3.79 -8.38 -1.25
C ASN A 37 -3.36 -7.12 -0.48
N PHE A 38 -2.14 -7.09 0.06
CA PHE A 38 -1.60 -5.89 0.71
C PHE A 38 -1.46 -4.74 -0.29
N CYS A 39 -0.92 -5.02 -1.49
CA CYS A 39 -0.77 -4.02 -2.53
C CYS A 39 -2.10 -3.50 -3.07
N THR A 40 -3.23 -4.18 -2.85
CA THR A 40 -4.56 -3.66 -3.23
C THR A 40 -5.03 -2.48 -2.37
N ARG A 41 -4.41 -2.25 -1.21
CA ARG A 41 -4.82 -1.21 -0.27
C ARG A 41 -4.50 0.18 -0.84
N LYS A 42 -5.33 1.17 -0.49
CA LYS A 42 -5.13 2.55 -0.91
C LYS A 42 -4.14 3.24 0.04
N TYR A 43 -2.92 3.44 -0.42
CA TYR A 43 -1.91 4.20 0.29
C TYR A 43 -2.04 5.68 -0.05
N THR A 44 -1.87 6.54 0.96
CA THR A 44 -1.73 7.98 0.80
C THR A 44 -0.44 8.44 1.46
N ARG A 45 0.09 9.58 1.06
CA ARG A 45 1.30 10.17 1.63
C ARG A 45 0.92 11.16 2.73
N CYS A 46 1.52 11.03 3.92
CA CYS A 46 1.34 11.98 5.01
C CYS A 46 1.86 13.37 4.61
N LEU A 47 1.04 14.41 4.80
CA LEU A 47 1.42 15.80 4.49
C LEU A 47 2.52 16.34 5.40
N ASN A 48 2.63 15.82 6.63
CA ASN A 48 3.66 16.25 7.58
C ASN A 48 4.99 15.48 7.39
N CYS A 49 4.98 14.15 7.59
CA CYS A 49 6.22 13.36 7.60
C CYS A 49 6.59 12.72 6.24
N GLY A 50 5.68 12.75 5.26
CA GLY A 50 5.89 12.14 3.95
C GLY A 50 5.83 10.61 3.92
N ALA A 51 5.58 9.93 5.04
CA ALA A 51 5.40 8.48 5.07
C ALA A 51 4.12 8.05 4.35
N PHE A 52 4.16 6.90 3.68
CA PHE A 52 2.97 6.30 3.09
C PHE A 52 2.21 5.50 4.16
N PHE A 53 0.90 5.69 4.23
CA PHE A 53 0.03 4.95 5.14
C PHE A 53 -1.27 4.56 4.45
N ILE A 54 -1.98 3.57 5.01
CA ILE A 54 -3.25 3.11 4.45
C ILE A 54 -4.34 4.10 4.88
N LYS A 55 -4.96 4.77 3.91
CA LYS A 55 -6.06 5.69 4.19
C LYS A 55 -7.34 4.89 4.42
N ASN A 56 -7.86 4.91 5.64
CA ASN A 56 -9.16 4.34 5.94
C ASN A 56 -10.25 5.16 5.20
N SER A 57 -11.34 4.51 4.77
CA SER A 57 -12.43 5.18 4.05
C SER A 57 -13.06 6.35 4.82
N SER A 58 -12.87 6.37 6.14
CA SER A 58 -13.42 7.36 7.07
C SER A 58 -12.46 8.53 7.37
N GLN A 59 -11.19 8.44 6.95
CA GLN A 59 -10.19 9.49 7.12
C GLN A 59 -10.35 10.52 6.01
N THR A 60 -10.63 11.76 6.36
CA THR A 60 -10.72 12.87 5.39
C THR A 60 -9.32 13.40 5.07
N GLU A 61 -8.47 13.52 6.09
CA GLU A 61 -7.13 14.12 5.97
C GLU A 61 -6.03 13.12 5.57
N ASP A 62 -5.00 13.63 4.89
CA ASP A 62 -3.78 12.89 4.53
C ASP A 62 -2.71 13.00 5.64
N ILE A 63 -3.07 12.62 6.87
CA ILE A 63 -2.20 12.66 8.05
C ILE A 63 -2.15 11.27 8.70
N CYS A 64 -0.94 10.76 8.96
CA CYS A 64 -0.73 9.36 9.34
C CYS A 64 -0.80 9.07 10.85
N SER A 65 -0.73 10.09 11.71
CA SER A 65 -0.73 9.92 13.17
C SER A 65 -1.13 11.20 13.91
N PRO A 66 -1.49 11.13 15.21
CA PRO A 66 -1.85 12.32 15.98
C PRO A 66 -0.64 13.26 16.14
N GLU A 67 0.56 12.70 16.29
CA GLU A 67 1.79 13.48 16.41
C GLU A 67 2.05 14.29 15.13
N CYS A 68 1.75 13.70 13.95
CA CYS A 68 1.86 14.41 12.68
C CYS A 68 0.79 15.51 12.53
N ALA A 69 -0.38 15.36 13.12
CA ALA A 69 -1.41 16.40 13.15
C ALA A 69 -0.98 17.57 14.05
N GLU A 70 -0.50 17.27 15.25
CA GLU A 70 -0.05 18.29 16.22
C GLU A 70 1.12 19.11 15.66
N GLN A 71 2.08 18.48 14.97
CA GLN A 71 3.23 19.16 14.37
C GLN A 71 2.87 20.22 13.33
N ILE A 72 1.71 20.10 12.68
CA ILE A 72 1.22 21.09 11.71
C ILE A 72 0.09 21.97 12.26
N GLY A 73 -0.19 21.90 13.57
CA GLY A 73 -1.25 22.68 14.21
C GLY A 73 -2.66 22.24 13.83
N TYR A 74 -2.84 21.02 13.30
CA TYR A 74 -4.15 20.42 13.10
C TYR A 74 -4.63 19.86 14.43
N THR A 75 -5.85 20.22 14.87
CA THR A 75 -6.51 19.61 16.03
C THR A 75 -7.39 18.46 15.56
N PRO A 76 -7.00 17.19 15.78
CA PRO A 76 -7.87 16.06 15.54
C PRO A 76 -9.22 16.19 16.24
N ASP A 77 -10.31 15.99 15.52
CA ASP A 77 -11.56 15.59 16.17
C ASP A 77 -11.41 14.17 16.76
N GLU A 78 -12.21 13.84 17.79
CA GLU A 78 -12.13 12.51 18.45
C GLU A 78 -12.33 11.34 17.46
N LYS A 79 -13.10 11.55 16.39
CA LYS A 79 -13.34 10.53 15.36
C LYS A 79 -12.10 10.33 14.47
N PHE A 80 -11.26 11.34 14.26
CA PHE A 80 -9.95 11.22 13.61
C PHE A 80 -8.96 10.38 14.44
N LEU A 81 -8.90 10.58 15.76
CA LEU A 81 -7.98 9.84 16.65
C LEU A 81 -8.24 8.32 16.64
N ILE A 82 -9.51 7.91 16.59
CA ILE A 82 -9.91 6.49 16.56
C ILE A 82 -9.47 5.80 15.25
N GLN A 83 -9.24 6.56 14.18
CA GLN A 83 -8.99 6.03 12.84
C GLN A 83 -7.50 5.82 12.50
N LEU A 84 -6.58 6.36 13.28
CA LEU A 84 -5.13 6.34 13.01
C LEU A 84 -4.44 5.01 13.36
N LYS A 85 -5.17 3.90 13.35
CA LYS A 85 -4.63 2.56 13.64
C LYS A 85 -3.72 2.09 12.51
N GLY A 86 -2.43 2.41 12.63
CA GLY A 86 -1.34 1.74 11.94
C GLY A 86 -0.73 2.54 10.80
N ALA A 87 0.28 3.35 11.12
CA ALA A 87 1.31 3.69 10.14
C ALA A 87 2.06 2.39 9.79
N VAL A 88 2.06 2.00 8.52
CA VAL A 88 2.99 0.98 8.04
C VAL A 88 4.32 1.70 7.85
N LYS A 89 5.31 1.34 8.68
CA LYS A 89 6.69 1.83 8.54
C LYS A 89 7.29 1.42 7.21
#